data_AF-A0A1A9WIS3-F1
#
_entry.id   AF-A0A1A9WIS3-F1
#
_cell.length_a   1.000
_cell.length_b   1.000
_cell.length_c   1.000
_cell.angle_alpha   90.00
_cell.angle_beta   90.00
_cell.angle_gamma   90.00
#
_symmetry.space_group_name_H-M   'P 1'
#
loop_
_entity.id
_entity.type
_entity.pdbx_description
1 polymer ?
#
loop_
_entity_poly.entity_id
_entity_poly.type
_entity_poly.pdbx_seq_one_letter_code
_entity_poly.pdbx_strand_id
1 'polypeptide(L)'
;MEDDSNWYRAELDGKEGLIPSNYIEMKNHECPDGVQHFKVLRDAQGKFFLWVVKFNSLNELVEYHRTASVSRSQDVKLRDMIPEEMLVQALYDFVPQESGELDFRRGDVITVTDRSDENWWNGEIGNRKGIFPSTYVTPYHS
;
A
#
# COMPACT_ATOMS: atom_id res chain seq x y z
N MET A 1 37.14 -6.91 -10.22
CA MET A 1 37.10 -5.45 -10.01
C MET A 1 35.69 -5.17 -9.54
N GLU A 2 35.55 -4.99 -8.24
CA GLU A 2 34.28 -4.81 -7.54
C GLU A 2 33.70 -3.44 -7.93
N ASP A 3 32.40 -3.45 -8.23
CA ASP A 3 31.62 -2.28 -8.60
C ASP A 3 31.36 -1.44 -7.33
N ASP A 4 32.38 -0.69 -6.90
CA ASP A 4 32.33 0.25 -5.77
C ASP A 4 31.45 1.47 -6.13
N SER A 5 30.16 1.24 -6.36
CA SER A 5 29.17 2.31 -6.49
C SER A 5 28.81 2.86 -5.10
N ASN A 6 29.75 3.60 -4.50
CA ASN A 6 29.63 4.28 -3.20
C ASN A 6 28.68 5.50 -3.21
N TRP A 7 27.87 5.66 -4.26
CA TRP A 7 26.97 6.78 -4.46
C TRP A 7 25.64 6.30 -5.07
N TYR A 8 24.53 6.70 -4.48
CA TYR A 8 23.19 6.44 -4.97
C TYR A 8 22.60 7.70 -5.63
N ARG A 9 21.81 7.53 -6.69
CA ARG A 9 21.01 8.64 -7.24
C ARG A 9 19.74 8.79 -6.41
N ALA A 10 19.45 10.01 -5.97
CA ALA A 10 18.28 10.35 -5.17
C ALA A 10 17.64 11.67 -5.66
N GLU A 11 16.39 11.92 -5.24
CA GLU A 11 15.63 13.13 -5.54
C GLU A 11 15.02 13.68 -4.25
N LEU A 12 15.12 14.99 -4.03
CA LEU A 12 14.48 15.71 -2.92
C LEU A 12 13.96 17.06 -3.43
N ASP A 13 12.69 17.36 -3.16
CA ASP A 13 12.01 18.60 -3.59
C ASP A 13 12.17 18.93 -5.08
N GLY A 14 12.07 17.90 -5.93
CA GLY A 14 12.18 18.03 -7.39
C GLY A 14 13.61 18.26 -7.90
N LYS A 15 14.63 18.13 -7.05
CA LYS A 15 16.04 18.21 -7.42
C LYS A 15 16.71 16.86 -7.26
N GLU A 16 17.31 16.38 -8.35
CA GLU A 16 18.06 15.14 -8.36
C GLU A 16 19.54 15.36 -8.00
N GLY A 17 20.15 14.37 -7.33
CA GLY A 17 21.55 14.38 -6.95
C GLY A 17 22.11 12.99 -6.66
N LEU A 18 23.40 12.94 -6.35
CA LEU A 18 24.06 11.74 -5.85
C LEU A 18 24.25 11.88 -4.34
N ILE A 19 23.93 10.83 -3.58
CA ILE A 19 24.12 10.76 -2.14
C ILE A 19 25.10 9.62 -1.84
N PRO A 20 26.14 9.85 -1.01
CA PRO A 20 27.04 8.80 -0.58
C PRO A 20 26.27 7.66 0.09
N SER A 21 26.62 6.42 -0.22
CA SER A 21 25.95 5.24 0.34
C SER A 21 26.00 5.16 1.86
N ASN A 22 27.04 5.72 2.49
CA ASN A 22 27.22 5.76 3.95
C ASN A 22 26.43 6.88 4.65
N TYR A 23 25.75 7.75 3.91
CA TYR A 23 24.90 8.83 4.44
C TYR A 23 23.42 8.49 4.40
N ILE A 24 23.06 7.34 3.84
CA ILE A 24 21.69 6.84 3.80
C ILE A 24 21.63 5.43 4.38
N GLU A 25 20.74 5.23 5.33
CA GLU A 25 20.28 3.90 5.66
C GLU A 25 19.07 3.65 4.78
N MET A 26 19.16 2.67 3.86
CA MET A 26 17.94 2.15 3.25
C MET A 26 17.09 1.64 4.41
N LYS A 27 15.96 2.29 4.69
CA LYS A 27 14.99 1.71 5.60
C LYS A 27 14.71 0.32 5.07
N ASN A 28 15.15 -0.70 5.82
CA ASN A 28 14.62 -2.04 5.67
C ASN A 28 13.14 -1.90 6.01
N HIS A 29 12.33 -1.67 4.99
CA HIS A 29 10.94 -2.01 5.12
C HIS A 29 10.96 -3.52 5.32
N GLU A 30 10.62 -3.97 6.52
CA GLU A 30 10.23 -5.36 6.76
C GLU A 30 9.09 -5.62 5.78
N CYS A 31 9.46 -6.10 4.59
CA CYS A 31 8.51 -6.49 3.58
C CYS A 31 7.82 -7.70 4.18
N PRO A 32 6.49 -7.69 4.31
CA PRO A 32 5.77 -8.87 4.73
C PRO A 32 6.22 -10.06 3.88
N ASP A 33 6.41 -11.22 4.50
CA ASP A 33 6.78 -12.45 3.79
C ASP A 33 5.93 -12.61 2.53
N GLY A 34 6.58 -12.81 1.38
CA GLY A 34 5.92 -13.04 0.09
C GLY A 34 5.82 -11.83 -0.86
N VAL A 35 6.27 -10.63 -0.48
CA VAL A 35 6.29 -9.46 -1.39
C VAL A 35 7.51 -9.49 -2.34
N GLN A 36 7.25 -9.52 -3.65
CA GLN A 36 8.27 -9.44 -4.70
C GLN A 36 8.28 -8.05 -5.35
N HIS A 37 9.45 -7.40 -5.40
CA HIS A 37 9.61 -6.08 -6.02
C HIS A 37 10.18 -6.18 -7.44
N PHE A 38 9.59 -5.44 -8.37
CA PHE A 38 10.07 -5.33 -9.75
C PHE A 38 10.37 -3.87 -10.08
N LYS A 39 11.60 -3.60 -10.53
CA LYS A 39 11.99 -2.24 -10.92
C LYS A 39 11.42 -1.91 -12.29
N VAL A 40 10.58 -0.88 -12.37
CA VAL A 40 10.18 -0.29 -13.66
C VAL A 40 11.32 0.56 -14.19
N LEU A 41 11.78 0.24 -15.39
CA LEU A 41 12.85 0.92 -16.09
C LEU A 41 12.28 1.81 -17.19
N ARG A 42 13.06 2.83 -17.59
CA ARG A 42 12.72 3.76 -18.66
C ARG A 42 13.89 3.88 -19.64
N ASP A 43 13.62 3.82 -20.94
CA ASP A 43 14.66 4.00 -21.96
C ASP A 43 14.82 5.47 -22.38
N ALA A 44 15.81 5.75 -23.24
CA ALA A 44 16.09 7.10 -23.74
C ALA A 44 14.95 7.71 -24.58
N GLN A 45 14.04 6.88 -25.10
CA GLN A 45 12.82 7.32 -25.80
C GLN A 45 11.63 7.50 -24.84
N GLY A 46 11.86 7.30 -23.55
CA GLY A 46 10.88 7.48 -22.49
C GLY A 46 9.93 6.30 -22.29
N LYS A 47 10.17 5.14 -22.92
CA LYS A 47 9.31 3.95 -22.81
C LYS A 47 9.56 3.20 -21.50
N PHE A 48 8.50 2.67 -20.89
CA PHE A 48 8.54 1.92 -19.63
C PHE A 48 8.64 0.42 -19.87
N PHE A 49 9.38 -0.30 -19.04
CA PHE A 49 9.49 -1.76 -19.13
C PHE A 49 9.96 -2.41 -17.83
N LEU A 50 9.51 -3.65 -17.57
CA LEU A 50 10.10 -4.53 -16.56
C LEU A 50 11.15 -5.46 -17.18
N TRP A 51 10.89 -5.92 -18.41
CA TRP A 51 11.69 -6.91 -19.12
C TRP A 51 11.93 -6.49 -20.58
N VAL A 52 11.61 -7.36 -21.54
CA VAL A 52 11.87 -7.12 -22.97
C VAL A 52 10.78 -6.30 -23.66
N VAL A 53 9.56 -6.29 -23.11
CA VAL A 53 8.41 -5.56 -23.68
C VAL A 53 8.39 -4.13 -23.17
N LYS A 54 8.16 -3.17 -24.08
CA LYS A 54 8.18 -1.73 -23.80
C LYS A 54 6.80 -1.11 -23.98
N PHE A 55 6.47 -0.15 -23.11
CA PHE A 55 5.17 0.51 -23.03
C PHE A 55 5.30 2.04 -23.08
N ASN A 56 4.26 2.73 -23.52
CA ASN A 56 4.24 4.20 -23.62
C ASN A 56 3.92 4.87 -22.28
N SER A 57 3.29 4.14 -21.37
CA SER A 57 2.90 4.63 -20.05
C SER A 57 2.96 3.53 -19.01
N LEU A 58 3.01 3.93 -17.74
CA LEU A 58 2.87 3.00 -16.61
C LEU A 58 1.51 2.28 -16.64
N ASN A 59 0.44 2.99 -17.00
CA ASN A 59 -0.89 2.41 -17.11
C ASN A 59 -0.93 1.28 -18.14
N GLU A 60 -0.33 1.48 -19.32
CA GLU A 60 -0.26 0.44 -20.36
C GLU A 60 0.52 -0.79 -19.89
N LEU A 61 1.63 -0.58 -19.17
CA LEU A 61 2.40 -1.66 -18.53
C LEU A 61 1.54 -2.43 -17.52
N VAL A 62 0.78 -1.72 -16.67
CA VAL A 62 -0.10 -2.33 -15.67
C VAL A 62 -1.19 -3.15 -16.34
N GLU A 63 -1.90 -2.59 -17.32
CA GLU A 63 -2.97 -3.28 -18.06
C GLU A 63 -2.47 -4.56 -18.74
N TYR A 64 -1.30 -4.51 -19.38
CA TYR A 64 -0.69 -5.69 -19.98
C TYR A 64 -0.46 -6.80 -18.95
N HIS A 65 0.11 -6.43 -17.80
CA HIS A 65 0.44 -7.38 -16.76
C HIS A 65 -0.75 -7.83 -15.89
N ARG A 66 -1.96 -7.31 -16.11
CA ARG A 66 -3.18 -7.95 -15.59
C ARG A 66 -3.46 -9.32 -16.21
N THR A 67 -2.97 -9.55 -17.43
CA THR A 67 -3.16 -10.82 -18.15
C THR A 67 -1.86 -11.60 -18.36
N ALA A 68 -0.73 -10.91 -18.48
CA ALA A 68 0.59 -11.51 -18.65
C ALA A 68 1.38 -11.51 -17.33
N SER A 69 2.08 -12.60 -17.03
CA SER A 69 2.88 -12.69 -15.80
C SER A 69 3.99 -11.62 -15.75
N VAL A 70 4.18 -10.99 -14.59
CA VAL A 70 5.33 -10.13 -14.27
C VAL A 70 6.58 -10.95 -13.93
N SER A 71 6.44 -12.23 -13.58
CA SER A 71 7.54 -13.11 -13.17
C SER A 71 7.88 -14.14 -14.26
N ARG A 72 9.16 -14.53 -14.32
CA ARG A 72 9.64 -15.60 -15.22
C ARG A 72 9.54 -17.00 -14.61
N SER A 73 9.43 -17.10 -13.28
CA SER A 73 9.45 -18.36 -12.54
C SER A 73 8.06 -18.79 -12.05
N GLN A 74 7.13 -17.84 -11.90
CA GLN A 74 5.79 -18.07 -11.38
C GLN A 74 4.76 -17.30 -12.22
N ASP A 75 3.51 -17.75 -12.25
CA ASP A 75 2.41 -16.99 -12.85
C ASP A 75 1.93 -15.92 -11.85
N VAL A 76 2.48 -14.70 -11.98
CA VAL A 76 2.17 -13.56 -11.11
C VAL A 76 1.58 -12.47 -11.98
N LYS A 77 0.27 -12.23 -11.88
CA LYS A 77 -0.42 -11.17 -12.62
C LYS A 77 -0.74 -10.02 -11.71
N LEU A 78 -0.72 -8.81 -12.24
CA LEU A 78 -1.17 -7.64 -11.51
C LEU A 78 -2.68 -7.74 -11.31
N ARG A 79 -3.10 -7.52 -10.08
CA ARG A 79 -4.49 -7.31 -9.73
C ARG A 79 -4.56 -5.99 -9.00
N ASP A 80 -5.69 -5.31 -9.15
CA ASP A 80 -5.94 -4.15 -8.32
C ASP A 80 -5.94 -4.64 -6.87
N MET A 81 -5.23 -3.93 -6.00
CA MET A 81 -5.42 -4.10 -4.57
C MET A 81 -6.83 -3.61 -4.26
N ILE A 82 -7.78 -4.53 -4.30
CA ILE A 82 -9.02 -4.35 -3.58
C ILE A 82 -8.57 -4.37 -2.13
N PRO A 83 -8.72 -3.27 -1.36
CA PRO A 83 -8.46 -3.33 0.06
C PRO A 83 -9.24 -4.53 0.58
N GLU A 84 -8.56 -5.54 1.14
CA GLU A 84 -9.29 -6.51 1.95
C GLU A 84 -10.04 -5.67 2.97
N GLU A 85 -11.36 -5.57 2.81
CA GLU A 85 -12.17 -4.80 3.73
C GLU A 85 -11.90 -5.39 5.11
N MET A 86 -11.17 -4.64 5.93
CA MET A 86 -10.90 -5.08 7.29
C MET A 86 -12.20 -4.85 8.05
N LEU A 87 -13.02 -5.89 8.05
CA LEU A 87 -14.29 -5.90 8.74
C LEU A 87 -14.04 -6.17 10.22
N VAL A 88 -14.66 -5.37 11.06
CA VAL A 88 -14.63 -5.55 12.50
C VAL A 88 -16.05 -5.51 13.02
N GLN A 89 -16.32 -6.29 14.07
CA GLN A 89 -17.62 -6.31 14.72
C GLN A 89 -17.56 -5.55 16.04
N ALA A 90 -18.53 -4.67 16.27
CA ALA A 90 -18.68 -3.94 17.52
C ALA A 90 -19.00 -4.88 18.69
N LEU A 91 -18.17 -4.85 19.73
CA LEU A 91 -18.37 -5.59 20.99
C LEU A 91 -19.35 -4.87 21.93
N TYR A 92 -19.43 -3.54 21.82
CA TYR A 92 -20.22 -2.66 22.67
C TYR A 92 -20.91 -1.58 21.84
N ASP A 93 -21.92 -0.94 22.43
CA ASP A 93 -22.49 0.28 21.86
C ASP A 93 -21.51 1.43 22.05
N PHE A 94 -21.42 2.32 21.06
CA PHE A 94 -20.61 3.52 21.14
C PHE A 94 -21.43 4.74 20.70
N VAL A 95 -21.54 5.70 21.62
CA VAL A 95 -22.27 6.96 21.43
C VAL A 95 -21.24 8.07 21.27
N PRO A 96 -21.21 8.76 20.13
CA PRO A 96 -20.31 9.87 19.88
C PRO A 96 -20.39 10.97 20.94
N GLN A 97 -19.24 11.45 21.39
CA GLN A 97 -19.08 12.62 22.25
C GLN A 97 -18.62 13.84 21.44
N GLU A 98 -17.85 13.61 20.37
CA GLU A 98 -17.31 14.67 19.51
C GLU A 98 -17.76 14.54 18.05
N SER A 99 -17.70 15.65 17.31
CA SER A 99 -17.99 15.66 15.88
C SER A 99 -16.91 14.88 15.11
N GLY A 100 -17.32 13.92 14.30
CA GLY A 100 -16.41 13.08 13.51
C GLY A 100 -16.24 11.67 14.08
N GLU A 101 -16.80 11.38 15.25
CA GLU A 101 -16.88 10.03 15.79
C GLU A 101 -18.03 9.23 15.14
N LEU A 102 -17.79 7.93 14.91
CA LEU A 102 -18.74 7.02 14.28
C LEU A 102 -19.62 6.34 15.33
N ASP A 103 -20.94 6.54 15.29
CA ASP A 103 -21.87 5.83 16.16
C ASP A 103 -22.16 4.39 15.69
N PHE A 104 -22.24 3.45 16.62
CA PHE A 104 -22.60 2.05 16.33
C PHE A 104 -23.15 1.32 17.54
N ARG A 105 -23.82 0.20 17.28
CA ARG A 105 -24.34 -0.71 18.30
C ARG A 105 -23.55 -2.01 18.32
N ARG A 106 -23.55 -2.69 19.47
CA ARG A 106 -23.00 -4.03 19.62
C ARG A 106 -23.58 -4.94 18.52
N GLY A 107 -22.69 -5.62 17.82
CA GLY A 107 -23.01 -6.54 16.73
C GLY A 107 -22.91 -5.91 15.33
N ASP A 108 -22.87 -4.58 15.22
CA ASP A 108 -22.66 -3.91 13.93
C ASP A 108 -21.31 -4.30 13.34
N VAL A 109 -21.28 -4.45 12.01
CA VAL A 109 -20.06 -4.70 11.24
C VAL A 109 -19.61 -3.38 10.63
N ILE A 110 -18.37 -3.02 10.90
CA ILE A 110 -17.73 -1.78 10.48
C ILE A 110 -16.62 -2.11 9.49
N THR A 111 -16.57 -1.41 8.37
CA THR A 111 -15.43 -1.46 7.46
C THR A 111 -14.36 -0.48 7.93
N VAL A 112 -13.19 -0.99 8.33
CA VAL A 112 -12.06 -0.14 8.74
C VAL A 112 -11.40 0.45 7.50
N THR A 113 -11.31 1.77 7.45
CA THR A 113 -10.71 2.53 6.34
C THR A 113 -9.32 3.08 6.66
N ASP A 114 -8.99 3.30 7.95
CA ASP A 114 -7.65 3.66 8.41
C ASP A 114 -7.41 3.16 9.84
N ARG A 115 -6.24 2.54 10.06
CA ARG A 115 -5.76 2.02 11.36
C ARG A 115 -4.35 2.53 11.71
N SER A 116 -3.95 3.66 11.12
CA SER A 116 -2.63 4.25 11.33
C SER A 116 -2.40 4.70 12.78
N ASP A 117 -3.49 4.97 13.52
CA ASP A 117 -3.47 5.20 14.97
C ASP A 117 -3.84 3.90 15.72
N GLU A 118 -3.17 3.66 16.85
CA GLU A 118 -3.34 2.43 17.64
C GLU A 118 -4.69 2.38 18.38
N ASN A 119 -5.20 3.54 18.79
CA ASN A 119 -6.33 3.68 19.69
C ASN A 119 -7.61 4.06 18.96
N TRP A 120 -7.51 4.83 17.87
CA TRP A 120 -8.65 5.37 17.14
C TRP A 120 -8.56 5.00 15.66
N TRP A 121 -9.51 4.18 15.20
CA TRP A 121 -9.58 3.77 13.81
C TRP A 121 -10.65 4.57 13.08
N ASN A 122 -10.43 4.85 11.80
CA ASN A 122 -11.47 5.33 10.92
C ASN A 122 -12.20 4.14 10.33
N GLY A 123 -13.52 4.24 10.23
CA GLY A 123 -14.30 3.27 9.49
C GLY A 123 -15.64 3.80 9.06
N GLU A 124 -16.41 2.90 8.47
CA GLU A 124 -17.70 3.22 7.89
C GLU A 124 -18.73 2.11 8.10
N ILE A 125 -19.99 2.53 8.29
CA ILE A 125 -21.18 1.68 8.32
C ILE A 125 -22.18 2.27 7.32
N GLY A 126 -22.27 1.66 6.14
CA GLY A 126 -23.05 2.19 5.02
C GLY A 126 -22.54 3.58 4.60
N ASN A 127 -23.37 4.62 4.78
CA ASN A 127 -23.00 5.99 4.43
C ASN A 127 -22.40 6.79 5.58
N ARG A 128 -22.35 6.23 6.79
CA ARG A 128 -21.79 6.91 7.97
C ARG A 128 -20.31 6.60 8.08
N LYS A 129 -19.50 7.63 8.32
CA LYS A 129 -18.04 7.50 8.49
C LYS A 129 -17.60 8.30 9.70
N GLY A 130 -16.55 7.83 10.35
CA GLY A 130 -15.95 8.53 11.47
C GLY A 130 -14.91 7.68 12.18
N ILE A 131 -14.36 8.25 13.25
CA ILE A 131 -13.40 7.58 14.12
C ILE A 131 -14.11 6.82 15.24
N PHE A 132 -13.50 5.73 15.69
CA PHE A 132 -13.97 4.97 16.84
C PHE A 132 -12.81 4.28 17.57
N PRO A 133 -12.97 3.96 18.87
CA PRO A 133 -11.93 3.28 19.63
C PRO A 133 -11.72 1.84 19.14
N SER A 134 -10.48 1.49 18.82
CA SER A 134 -10.09 0.14 18.37
C SER A 134 -10.41 -0.96 19.39
N THR A 135 -10.47 -0.60 20.67
CA THR A 135 -10.79 -1.52 21.78
C THR A 135 -12.27 -1.91 21.86
N TYR A 136 -13.14 -1.27 21.08
CA TYR A 136 -14.59 -1.54 21.06
C TYR A 136 -14.99 -2.58 20.01
N VAL A 137 -14.02 -3.11 19.26
CA VAL A 137 -14.29 -4.00 18.14
C VAL A 137 -13.42 -5.25 18.18
N THR A 138 -13.81 -6.26 17.40
CA THR A 138 -13.02 -7.49 17.17
C THR A 138 -12.99 -7.81 15.67
N PRO A 139 -11.92 -8.43 15.14
CA PRO A 139 -11.88 -8.85 13.74
C PRO A 139 -13.09 -9.72 13.37
N TYR A 140 -13.81 -9.32 12.31
CA TYR A 140 -14.97 -10.04 11.80
C TYR A 140 -14.55 -10.90 10.62
N HIS A 141 -14.63 -12.21 10.79
CA HIS A 141 -14.37 -13.17 9.72
C HIS A 141 -15.72 -13.73 9.26
N SER A 142 -16.01 -13.58 7.96
CA SER A 142 -17.27 -14.06 7.37
C SER A 142 -17.30 -15.57 7.15
#